data_AF-A0A7R8QGB3-F1
#
_entry.id   AF-A0A7R8QGB3-F1
#
_cell.length_a   1.000
_cell.length_b   1.000
_cell.length_c   1.000
_cell.angle_alpha   90.00
_cell.angle_beta   90.00
_cell.angle_gamma   90.00
#
_symmetry.space_group_name_H-M   'P 1'
#
loop_
_entity.id
_entity.type
_entity.pdbx_description
1 polymer ?
#
loop_
_entity_poly.entity_id
_entity_poly.type
_entity_poly.pdbx_seq_one_letter_code
_entity_poly.pdbx_strand_id
1 'polypeptide(L)'
;MRDLTRADEKQLGAIFEKEAYRIGLADLIRQGYLSRLIVDTLPLSGGGIDLAGVSVRKGEFVEEEAADAIAPYLDEIAGIIAAHYADRRILAFLPLRKTSEAFASACLAHGMKAEHVDGESPDRAEILERFRQGKTRLLSNAMLLTEGFDCPAVDAILILRPTRSRVLYQQMIGRGTRLFEGKRDCLILDPCFVHDRLPPLRASCLVAKDAEEEKRIDAAGCKDLLEAAEKAEEARREREETLVSRLQDHSRRIVADYLSIMLAEAEDYEPVLAWESAQPTPRQLDVLDKAGFDTSLISSRGLASKLIDGMHKRRARGLATFKQVRLMRRLGYRGDATKATFEEANAWIGERLNKKKPASVA
;
A
#
# COMPACT_ATOMS: atom_id res chain seq x y z
N MET A 1 -12.08 -17.90 4.68
CA MET A 1 -11.30 -17.94 5.94
C MET A 1 -9.78 -18.08 5.72
N ARG A 2 -9.22 -17.74 4.55
CA ARG A 2 -7.77 -17.90 4.29
C ARG A 2 -6.88 -16.94 5.10
N ASP A 3 -7.44 -15.89 5.68
CA ASP A 3 -6.67 -14.81 6.35
C ASP A 3 -6.80 -14.79 7.88
N LEU A 4 -7.44 -15.80 8.49
CA LEU A 4 -7.52 -15.95 9.95
C LEU A 4 -6.48 -16.98 10.40
N THR A 5 -5.21 -16.62 10.25
CA THR A 5 -4.08 -17.39 10.76
C THR A 5 -3.90 -17.08 12.23
N ARG A 6 -4.05 -18.11 13.08
CA ARG A 6 -3.59 -18.06 14.47
C ARG A 6 -2.06 -18.05 14.49
N ALA A 7 -1.47 -17.64 15.63
CA ALA A 7 -0.03 -17.69 15.85
C ALA A 7 0.56 -19.13 15.75
N ASP A 8 -0.28 -20.17 15.83
CA ASP A 8 0.08 -21.58 15.67
C ASP A 8 -0.19 -22.14 14.26
N GLU A 9 -0.41 -21.28 13.26
CA GLU A 9 -0.62 -21.60 11.84
C GLU A 9 -1.79 -22.55 11.54
N LYS A 10 -2.59 -22.94 12.54
CA LYS A 10 -3.80 -23.74 12.36
C LYS A 10 -4.95 -22.88 11.85
N GLN A 11 -5.55 -23.30 10.74
CA GLN A 11 -6.70 -22.62 10.16
C GLN A 11 -7.92 -22.74 11.09
N LEU A 12 -8.46 -21.59 11.54
CA LEU A 12 -9.70 -21.50 12.30
C LEU A 12 -10.91 -22.12 11.57
N GLY A 13 -10.81 -22.30 10.25
CA GLY A 13 -11.79 -22.99 9.41
C GLY A 13 -12.00 -24.47 9.74
N ALA A 14 -11.14 -25.08 10.56
CA ALA A 14 -11.34 -26.44 11.06
C ALA A 14 -12.36 -26.52 12.22
N ILE A 15 -12.65 -25.40 12.88
CA ILE A 15 -13.56 -25.32 14.04
C ILE A 15 -14.76 -24.42 13.74
N PHE A 16 -14.54 -23.32 13.03
CA PHE A 16 -15.60 -22.37 12.67
C PHE A 16 -15.86 -22.44 11.17
N GLU A 17 -17.10 -22.73 10.78
CA GLU A 17 -17.48 -22.89 9.36
C GLU A 17 -17.56 -21.55 8.62
N LYS A 18 -17.95 -20.47 9.31
CA LYS A 18 -18.16 -19.15 8.71
C LYS A 18 -17.85 -18.03 9.71
N GLU A 19 -17.20 -16.98 9.23
CA GLU A 19 -17.05 -15.72 9.95
C GLU A 19 -18.33 -14.90 9.75
N ALA A 20 -19.04 -14.60 10.84
CA ALA A 20 -20.31 -13.88 10.77
C ALA A 20 -20.11 -12.39 10.41
N TYR A 21 -19.08 -11.78 10.99
CA TYR A 21 -18.77 -10.36 10.82
C TYR A 21 -17.31 -10.08 11.18
N ARG A 22 -16.68 -9.15 10.47
CA ARG A 22 -15.33 -8.64 10.74
C ARG A 22 -15.41 -7.13 10.88
N ILE A 23 -14.79 -6.60 11.92
CA ILE A 23 -14.60 -5.15 12.08
C ILE A 23 -13.12 -4.83 12.27
N GLY A 24 -12.63 -3.87 11.51
CA GLY A 24 -11.24 -3.42 11.60
C GLY A 24 -11.02 -2.44 12.74
N LEU A 25 -9.76 -2.32 13.16
CA LEU A 25 -9.35 -1.30 14.13
C LEU A 25 -9.60 0.12 13.59
N ALA A 26 -9.32 0.37 12.30
CA ALA A 26 -9.61 1.64 11.65
C ALA A 26 -11.10 2.01 11.70
N ASP A 27 -11.99 1.02 11.51
CA ASP A 27 -13.44 1.25 11.53
C ASP A 27 -13.91 1.65 12.95
N LEU A 28 -13.40 0.98 13.97
CA LEU A 28 -13.72 1.27 15.37
C LEU A 28 -13.22 2.65 15.80
N ILE A 29 -12.04 3.08 15.33
CA ILE A 29 -11.54 4.44 15.61
C ILE A 29 -12.41 5.48 14.90
N ARG A 30 -12.76 5.28 13.62
CA ARG A 30 -13.65 6.19 12.88
C ARG A 30 -15.03 6.34 13.52
N GLN A 31 -15.56 5.25 14.07
CA GLN A 31 -16.85 5.24 14.77
C GLN A 31 -16.76 5.80 16.20
N GLY A 32 -15.56 6.14 16.69
CA GLY A 32 -15.37 6.67 18.03
C GLY A 32 -15.45 5.63 19.15
N TYR A 33 -15.38 4.33 18.83
CA TYR A 33 -15.33 3.26 19.84
C TYR A 33 -13.91 3.03 20.38
N LEU A 34 -12.88 3.49 19.66
CA LEU A 34 -11.48 3.46 20.07
C LEU A 34 -10.84 4.84 20.00
N SER A 35 -9.81 5.05 20.80
CA SER A 35 -8.99 6.25 20.80
C SER A 35 -8.25 6.40 19.47
N ARG A 36 -8.08 7.65 19.01
CA ARG A 36 -7.23 7.98 17.86
C ARG A 36 -5.80 7.48 18.07
N LEU A 37 -5.17 7.03 17.00
CA LEU A 37 -3.77 6.57 17.02
C LEU A 37 -2.87 7.65 16.47
N ILE A 38 -2.00 8.18 17.33
CA ILE A 38 -0.97 9.15 16.97
C ILE A 38 0.37 8.44 17.02
N VAL A 39 1.20 8.58 16.00
CA VAL A 39 2.53 7.99 15.92
C VAL A 39 3.55 9.11 16.07
N ASP A 40 4.52 8.90 16.95
CA ASP A 40 5.68 9.78 17.05
C ASP A 40 6.96 8.96 17.02
N THR A 41 7.86 9.36 16.13
CA THR A 41 9.14 8.68 15.92
C THR A 41 10.18 9.28 16.85
N LEU A 42 10.87 8.44 17.61
CA LEU A 42 11.89 8.91 18.55
C LEU A 42 13.12 9.41 17.78
N PRO A 43 13.61 10.64 18.04
CA PRO A 43 14.75 11.23 17.34
C PRO A 43 16.07 10.69 17.91
N LEU A 44 16.38 9.42 17.63
CA LEU A 44 17.61 8.78 18.09
C LEU A 44 18.84 9.28 17.31
N SER A 45 19.97 9.45 18.00
CA SER A 45 21.22 10.00 17.45
C SER A 45 21.77 9.22 16.24
N GLY A 46 21.41 7.94 16.11
CA GLY A 46 21.78 7.06 14.98
C GLY A 46 20.81 7.04 13.80
N GLY A 47 19.73 7.84 13.82
CA GLY A 47 18.68 7.81 12.80
C GLY A 47 17.73 6.61 12.91
N GLY A 48 17.89 5.77 13.94
CA GLY A 48 17.07 4.58 14.21
C GLY A 48 17.88 3.48 14.89
N ILE A 49 17.21 2.39 15.27
CA ILE A 49 17.86 1.19 15.81
C ILE A 49 18.12 0.23 14.65
N ASP A 50 19.40 -0.01 14.35
CA ASP A 50 19.83 -0.94 13.30
C ASP A 50 19.65 -2.41 13.75
N LEU A 51 18.93 -3.18 12.94
CA LEU A 51 18.67 -4.61 13.12
C LEU A 51 19.37 -5.48 12.08
N ALA A 52 20.30 -4.96 11.26
CA ALA A 52 20.98 -5.72 10.21
C ALA A 52 21.68 -6.99 10.73
N GLY A 53 22.14 -6.98 11.98
CA GLY A 53 22.77 -8.12 12.65
C GLY A 53 21.79 -9.12 13.29
N VAL A 54 20.47 -8.88 13.25
CA VAL A 54 19.47 -9.68 13.95
C VAL A 54 18.86 -10.73 13.03
N SER A 55 19.02 -11.99 13.42
CA SER A 55 18.52 -13.16 12.72
C SER A 55 17.00 -13.29 12.83
N VAL A 56 16.40 -13.94 11.83
CA VAL A 56 14.97 -14.27 11.81
C VAL A 56 14.81 -15.79 11.89
N ARG A 57 14.06 -16.28 12.89
CA ARG A 57 13.66 -17.68 13.04
C ARG A 57 12.15 -17.82 12.99
N LYS A 58 11.64 -18.74 12.16
CA LYS A 58 10.20 -18.99 11.96
C LYS A 58 9.40 -17.70 11.67
N GLY A 59 9.98 -16.80 10.87
CA GLY A 59 9.33 -15.54 10.49
C GLY A 59 9.40 -14.42 11.53
N GLU A 60 9.99 -14.63 12.71
CA GLU A 60 10.16 -13.62 13.76
C GLU A 60 11.63 -13.35 14.09
N PHE A 61 11.91 -12.15 14.62
CA PHE A 61 13.25 -11.80 15.07
C PHE A 61 13.66 -12.62 16.31
N VAL A 62 14.92 -13.04 16.37
CA VAL A 62 15.49 -13.70 17.55
C VAL A 62 15.55 -12.70 18.69
N GLU A 63 14.86 -13.01 19.80
CA GLU A 63 14.67 -12.08 20.93
C GLU A 63 16.00 -11.67 21.59
N GLU A 64 16.95 -12.59 21.69
CA GLU A 64 18.29 -12.35 22.26
C GLU A 64 19.09 -11.34 21.42
N GLU A 65 19.16 -11.57 20.11
CA GLU A 65 19.87 -10.68 19.18
C GLU A 65 19.19 -9.31 19.08
N ALA A 66 17.85 -9.27 19.11
CA ALA A 66 17.10 -8.01 19.16
C ALA A 66 17.35 -7.24 20.47
N ALA A 67 17.42 -7.95 21.60
CA ALA A 67 17.74 -7.35 22.90
C ALA A 67 19.13 -6.70 22.89
N ASP A 68 20.12 -7.37 22.32
CA ASP A 68 21.49 -6.85 22.19
C ASP A 68 21.56 -5.63 21.27
N ALA A 69 20.79 -5.60 20.18
CA ALA A 69 20.73 -4.46 19.27
C ALA A 69 20.11 -3.21 19.92
N ILE A 70 19.13 -3.39 20.81
CA ILE A 70 18.40 -2.29 21.46
C ILE A 70 19.12 -1.77 22.71
N ALA A 71 19.86 -2.64 23.42
CA ALA A 71 20.50 -2.31 24.69
C ALA A 71 21.31 -0.99 24.70
N PRO A 72 22.10 -0.64 23.65
CA PRO A 72 22.87 0.61 23.62
C PRO A 72 22.00 1.88 23.62
N TYR A 73 20.76 1.78 23.15
CA TYR A 73 19.86 2.93 22.99
C TYR A 73 18.93 3.15 24.18
N LEU A 74 18.89 2.22 25.14
CA LEU A 74 17.92 2.27 26.25
C LEU A 74 18.03 3.54 27.10
N ASP A 75 19.25 4.01 27.35
CA ASP A 75 19.48 5.23 28.14
C ASP A 75 19.03 6.49 27.40
N GLU A 76 19.37 6.60 26.11
CA GLU A 76 18.93 7.70 25.25
C GLU A 76 17.40 7.74 25.13
N ILE A 77 16.77 6.59 24.89
CA ILE A 77 15.31 6.45 24.81
C ILE A 77 14.67 6.85 26.14
N ALA A 78 15.22 6.41 27.27
CA ALA A 78 14.73 6.78 28.60
C ALA A 78 14.80 8.30 28.83
N GLY A 79 15.89 8.95 28.43
CA GLY A 79 16.05 10.41 28.49
C GLY A 79 15.04 11.17 27.63
N ILE A 80 14.83 10.74 26.39
CA ILE A 80 13.82 11.33 25.48
C ILE A 80 12.42 11.20 26.09
N ILE A 81 12.10 10.02 26.65
CA ILE A 81 10.80 9.77 27.25
C ILE A 81 10.58 10.62 28.49
N ALA A 82 11.57 10.71 29.37
CA ALA A 82 11.51 11.55 30.55
C ALA A 82 11.32 13.03 30.20
N ALA A 83 11.96 13.51 29.13
CA ALA A 83 11.89 14.90 28.71
C ALA A 83 10.56 15.27 28.05
N HIS A 84 9.99 14.39 27.22
CA HIS A 84 8.88 14.75 26.33
C HIS A 84 7.55 14.06 26.62
N TYR A 85 7.55 12.94 27.36
CA TYR A 85 6.37 12.09 27.52
C TYR A 85 6.08 11.70 28.98
N ALA A 86 6.70 12.37 29.96
CA ALA A 86 6.54 12.04 31.38
C ALA A 86 5.11 12.26 31.93
N ASP A 87 4.27 13.04 31.25
CA ASP A 87 2.86 13.25 31.61
C ASP A 87 1.97 12.04 31.26
N ARG A 88 2.41 11.22 30.30
CA ARG A 88 1.67 10.07 29.79
C ARG A 88 1.88 8.81 30.64
N ARG A 89 0.94 7.86 30.52
CA ARG A 89 1.02 6.52 31.08
C ARG A 89 1.47 5.56 30.00
N ILE A 90 2.75 5.22 30.04
CA ILE A 90 3.45 4.50 28.99
C ILE A 90 3.52 3.01 29.34
N LEU A 91 3.07 2.18 28.41
CA LEU A 91 3.29 0.74 28.45
C LEU A 91 4.39 0.37 27.44
N ALA A 92 5.50 -0.17 27.93
CA ALA A 92 6.66 -0.51 27.12
C ALA A 92 6.81 -2.03 26.93
N PHE A 93 6.95 -2.47 25.68
CA PHE A 93 7.18 -3.87 25.32
C PHE A 93 8.61 -4.08 24.88
N LEU A 94 9.33 -4.99 25.56
CA LEU A 94 10.72 -5.34 25.30
C LEU A 94 10.85 -6.84 24.96
N PRO A 95 11.92 -7.24 24.25
CA PRO A 95 12.10 -8.63 23.84
C PRO A 95 12.38 -9.57 25.02
N LEU A 96 13.18 -9.14 26.01
CA LEU A 96 13.61 -9.97 27.13
C LEU A 96 13.36 -9.29 28.49
N ARG A 97 13.21 -10.10 29.55
CA ARG A 97 13.09 -9.62 30.93
C ARG A 97 14.25 -8.70 31.33
N LYS A 98 15.48 -9.15 31.08
CA LYS A 98 16.71 -8.42 31.42
C LYS A 98 16.75 -7.01 30.79
N THR A 99 16.38 -6.88 29.52
CA THR A 99 16.33 -5.56 28.86
C THR A 99 15.20 -4.70 29.40
N SER A 100 14.07 -5.31 29.76
CA SER A 100 12.92 -4.63 30.38
C SER A 100 13.25 -4.05 31.75
N GLU A 101 13.98 -4.78 32.59
CA GLU A 101 14.50 -4.32 33.88
C GLU A 101 15.54 -3.21 33.72
N ALA A 102 16.47 -3.37 32.78
CA ALA A 102 17.48 -2.36 32.47
C ALA A 102 16.83 -1.05 32.01
N PHE A 103 15.80 -1.14 31.16
CA PHE A 103 15.08 0.03 30.67
C PHE A 103 14.28 0.74 31.77
N ALA A 104 13.61 0.00 32.65
CA ALA A 104 12.94 0.59 33.81
C ALA A 104 13.94 1.32 34.72
N SER A 105 15.12 0.72 34.94
CA SER A 105 16.21 1.31 35.73
C SER A 105 16.76 2.59 35.08
N ALA A 106 16.93 2.60 33.76
CA ALA A 106 17.34 3.80 33.02
C ALA A 106 16.29 4.91 33.15
N CYS A 107 15.00 4.59 32.99
CA CYS A 107 13.92 5.56 33.17
C CYS A 107 13.90 6.17 34.59
N LEU A 108 14.13 5.34 35.62
CA LEU A 108 14.27 5.82 37.01
C LEU A 108 15.45 6.78 37.17
N ALA A 109 16.60 6.47 36.55
CA ALA A 109 17.78 7.34 36.57
C ALA A 109 17.52 8.71 35.91
N HIS A 110 16.67 8.76 34.88
CA HIS A 110 16.20 10.00 34.24
C HIS A 110 15.02 10.67 34.98
N GLY A 111 14.67 10.21 36.19
CA GLY A 111 13.67 10.85 37.05
C GLY A 111 12.21 10.46 36.76
N MET A 112 11.97 9.45 35.92
CA MET A 112 10.63 8.91 35.69
C MET A 112 10.22 7.92 36.78
N LYS A 113 8.92 7.86 37.08
CA LYS A 113 8.36 6.79 37.91
C LYS A 113 8.14 5.55 37.04
N ALA A 114 9.15 4.68 36.95
CA ALA A 114 9.13 3.49 36.10
C ALA A 114 9.24 2.20 36.90
N GLU A 115 8.54 1.15 36.47
CA GLU A 115 8.62 -0.19 37.05
C GLU A 115 8.64 -1.25 35.94
N HIS A 116 9.24 -2.40 36.24
CA HIS A 116 9.20 -3.60 35.41
C HIS A 116 8.19 -4.60 35.99
N VAL A 117 7.54 -5.38 35.12
CA VAL A 117 6.71 -6.52 35.55
C VAL A 117 6.87 -7.72 34.62
N ASP A 118 6.99 -8.90 35.21
CA ASP A 118 7.08 -10.20 34.55
C ASP A 118 6.20 -11.27 35.24
N GLY A 119 6.27 -12.51 34.75
CA GLY A 119 5.49 -13.63 35.28
C GLY A 119 5.95 -14.13 36.65
N GLU A 120 7.18 -13.82 37.05
CA GLU A 120 7.82 -14.25 38.30
C GLU A 120 7.78 -13.17 39.39
N SER A 121 7.30 -11.96 39.05
CA SER A 121 7.22 -10.80 39.94
C SER A 121 6.24 -11.10 41.10
N PRO A 122 6.72 -11.22 42.35
CA PRO A 122 5.88 -11.58 43.49
C PRO A 122 4.90 -10.47 43.87
N ASP A 123 5.26 -9.22 43.59
CA ASP A 123 4.52 -7.99 43.84
C ASP A 123 3.73 -7.48 42.62
N ARG A 124 3.53 -8.34 41.62
CA ARG A 124 2.82 -8.01 40.37
C ARG A 124 1.51 -7.27 40.58
N ALA A 125 0.67 -7.73 41.51
CA ALA A 125 -0.63 -7.11 41.76
C ALA A 125 -0.48 -5.65 42.23
N GLU A 126 0.54 -5.37 43.05
CA GLU A 126 0.81 -4.03 43.57
C GLU A 126 1.41 -3.10 42.52
N ILE A 127 2.36 -3.59 41.71
CA ILE A 127 2.93 -2.84 40.58
C ILE A 127 1.82 -2.42 39.61
N LEU A 128 0.97 -3.37 39.22
CA LEU A 128 -0.14 -3.09 38.31
C LEU A 128 -1.13 -2.08 38.91
N GLU A 129 -1.37 -2.14 40.22
CA GLU A 129 -2.24 -1.19 40.90
C GLU A 129 -1.63 0.21 41.00
N ARG A 130 -0.33 0.33 41.30
CA ARG A 130 0.39 1.61 41.25
C ARG A 130 0.32 2.23 39.86
N PHE A 131 0.45 1.42 38.81
CA PHE A 131 0.32 1.89 37.43
C PHE A 131 -1.11 2.32 37.07
N ARG A 132 -2.15 1.56 37.47
CA ARG A 132 -3.56 1.98 37.31
C ARG A 132 -3.86 3.31 37.98
N GLN A 133 -3.30 3.53 39.17
CA GLN A 133 -3.44 4.77 39.93
C GLN A 133 -2.58 5.92 39.38
N GLY A 134 -1.72 5.67 38.38
CA GLY A 134 -0.79 6.67 37.82
C GLY A 134 0.37 7.04 38.77
N LYS A 135 0.60 6.27 39.83
CA LYS A 135 1.79 6.37 40.68
C LYS A 135 3.03 5.95 39.91
N THR A 136 2.88 4.97 39.04
CA THR A 136 3.87 4.55 38.04
C THR A 136 3.46 5.12 36.69
N ARG A 137 4.39 5.80 36.02
CA ARG A 137 4.18 6.45 34.72
C ARG A 137 4.62 5.59 33.56
N LEU A 138 5.65 4.75 33.75
CA LEU A 138 6.12 3.81 32.75
C LEU A 138 6.14 2.40 33.32
N LEU A 139 5.47 1.47 32.63
CA LEU A 139 5.49 0.05 32.97
C LEU A 139 6.14 -0.72 31.84
N SER A 140 7.29 -1.31 32.08
CA SER A 140 7.98 -2.17 31.11
C SER A 140 7.65 -3.64 31.33
N ASN A 141 7.51 -4.41 30.25
CA ASN A 141 7.29 -5.85 30.33
C ASN A 141 7.99 -6.59 29.18
N ALA A 142 8.18 -7.90 29.36
CA ALA A 142 8.64 -8.82 28.32
C ALA A 142 7.55 -9.87 28.06
N MET A 143 6.65 -9.58 27.11
CA MET A 143 5.55 -10.44 26.67
C MET A 143 4.44 -10.77 27.68
N LEU A 144 4.55 -10.37 28.95
CA LEU A 144 3.55 -10.67 29.98
C LEU A 144 2.21 -9.97 29.70
N LEU A 145 2.25 -8.71 29.29
CA LEU A 145 1.05 -7.86 29.22
C LEU A 145 0.41 -7.87 27.82
N THR A 146 0.79 -8.85 27.00
CA THR A 146 0.17 -9.09 25.68
C THR A 146 -1.22 -9.70 25.82
N GLU A 147 -1.53 -10.33 26.95
CA GLU A 147 -2.82 -10.95 27.28
C GLU A 147 -3.22 -10.68 28.75
N GLY A 148 -4.52 -10.63 29.07
CA GLY A 148 -5.03 -10.54 30.45
C GLY A 148 -4.87 -9.20 31.20
N PHE A 149 -4.06 -8.25 30.72
CA PHE A 149 -3.95 -6.91 31.30
C PHE A 149 -4.91 -5.91 30.65
N ASP A 150 -5.76 -5.28 31.48
CA ASP A 150 -6.66 -4.21 31.06
C ASP A 150 -6.49 -2.96 31.93
N CYS A 151 -6.02 -1.89 31.32
CA CYS A 151 -5.89 -0.57 31.93
C CYS A 151 -6.22 0.49 30.88
N PRO A 152 -7.49 0.92 30.76
CA PRO A 152 -7.90 1.90 29.75
C PRO A 152 -7.16 3.24 29.83
N ALA A 153 -6.63 3.57 31.02
CA ALA A 153 -5.88 4.78 31.27
C ALA A 153 -4.49 4.82 30.61
N VAL A 154 -4.00 3.71 30.04
CA VAL A 154 -2.79 3.72 29.21
C VAL A 154 -3.05 4.58 27.98
N ASP A 155 -2.24 5.61 27.77
CA ASP A 155 -2.39 6.56 26.66
C ASP A 155 -1.14 6.67 25.78
N ALA A 156 -0.10 5.89 26.07
CA ALA A 156 1.07 5.72 25.22
C ALA A 156 1.59 4.27 25.22
N ILE A 157 1.95 3.77 24.05
CA ILE A 157 2.55 2.44 23.82
C ILE A 157 3.94 2.64 23.23
N LEU A 158 4.95 2.09 23.90
CA LEU A 158 6.32 2.07 23.42
C LEU A 158 6.69 0.65 22.98
N ILE A 159 7.07 0.49 21.71
CA ILE A 159 7.39 -0.81 21.14
C ILE A 159 8.89 -0.89 20.91
N LEU A 160 9.61 -1.38 21.91
CA LEU A 160 11.04 -1.69 21.81
C LEU A 160 11.25 -3.18 21.49
N ARG A 161 10.27 -3.86 20.91
CA ARG A 161 10.37 -5.23 20.43
C ARG A 161 10.10 -5.23 18.92
N PRO A 162 11.12 -5.39 18.08
CA PRO A 162 10.90 -5.53 16.65
C PRO A 162 10.13 -6.84 16.40
N THR A 163 9.06 -6.76 15.60
CA THR A 163 8.20 -7.91 15.29
C THR A 163 7.73 -7.88 13.84
N ARG A 164 7.46 -9.07 13.31
CA ARG A 164 6.89 -9.25 11.97
C ARG A 164 5.47 -9.80 12.00
N SER A 165 4.98 -10.20 13.17
CA SER A 165 3.61 -10.64 13.39
C SER A 165 2.68 -9.44 13.56
N ARG A 166 1.82 -9.25 12.57
CA ARG A 166 0.76 -8.22 12.61
C ARG A 166 -0.18 -8.45 13.79
N VAL A 167 -0.43 -9.71 14.13
CA VAL A 167 -1.28 -10.08 15.27
C VAL A 167 -0.64 -9.63 16.58
N LEU A 168 0.65 -9.91 16.80
CA LEU A 168 1.35 -9.51 18.02
C LEU A 168 1.44 -7.99 18.13
N TYR A 169 1.75 -7.32 17.02
CA TYR A 169 1.80 -5.86 16.96
C TYR A 169 0.44 -5.21 17.30
N GLN A 170 -0.66 -5.74 16.73
CA GLN A 170 -2.03 -5.34 17.06
C GLN A 170 -2.38 -5.60 18.53
N GLN A 171 -1.95 -6.73 19.10
CA GLN A 171 -2.19 -7.05 20.51
C GLN A 171 -1.49 -6.06 21.44
N MET A 172 -0.24 -5.67 21.14
CA MET A 172 0.50 -4.67 21.93
C MET A 172 -0.17 -3.30 21.88
N ILE A 173 -0.50 -2.82 20.68
CA ILE A 173 -1.11 -1.48 20.50
C ILE A 173 -2.55 -1.45 21.03
N GLY A 174 -3.29 -2.56 20.90
CA GLY A 174 -4.65 -2.69 21.40
C GLY A 174 -4.78 -2.47 22.92
N ARG A 175 -3.69 -2.56 23.69
CA ARG A 175 -3.67 -2.21 25.11
C ARG A 175 -3.85 -0.72 25.37
N GLY A 176 -3.49 0.11 24.40
CA GLY A 176 -3.60 1.57 24.46
C GLY A 176 -4.82 2.12 23.72
N THR A 177 -5.58 1.35 22.94
CA THR A 177 -6.65 1.94 22.10
C THR A 177 -7.96 2.20 22.85
N ARG A 178 -8.16 1.61 24.03
CA ARG A 178 -9.41 1.79 24.81
C ARG A 178 -9.64 3.26 25.18
N LEU A 179 -10.90 3.67 25.19
CA LEU A 179 -11.31 5.00 25.63
C LEU A 179 -11.15 5.13 27.15
N PHE A 180 -10.79 6.33 27.61
CA PHE A 180 -10.70 6.67 29.02
C PHE A 180 -10.97 8.16 29.21
N GLU A 181 -11.57 8.54 30.33
CA GLU A 181 -11.88 9.95 30.61
C GLU A 181 -10.58 10.78 30.71
N GLY A 182 -10.56 11.93 30.03
CA GLY A 182 -9.38 12.82 29.98
C GLY A 182 -8.27 12.36 29.02
N LYS A 183 -8.41 11.19 28.39
CA LYS A 183 -7.47 10.71 27.38
C LYS A 183 -7.76 11.34 26.02
N ARG A 184 -6.72 11.94 25.41
CA ARG A 184 -6.82 12.67 24.13
C ARG A 184 -6.66 11.76 22.91
N ASP A 185 -5.78 10.78 23.03
CA ASP A 185 -5.29 9.90 21.98
C ASP A 185 -4.55 8.72 22.60
N CYS A 186 -4.22 7.73 21.77
CA CYS A 186 -3.26 6.69 22.06
C CYS A 186 -2.00 6.97 21.24
N LEU A 187 -0.92 7.36 21.92
CA LEU A 187 0.37 7.63 21.32
C LEU A 187 1.13 6.32 21.10
N ILE A 188 1.68 6.11 19.92
CA ILE A 188 2.61 5.03 19.58
C ILE A 188 3.98 5.66 19.44
N LEU A 189 4.89 5.28 20.34
CA LEU A 189 6.28 5.70 20.29
C LEU A 189 7.06 4.68 19.47
N ASP A 190 7.47 5.10 18.26
CA ASP A 190 8.23 4.28 17.33
C ASP A 190 9.74 4.58 17.46
N PRO A 191 10.59 3.63 17.91
CA PRO A 191 12.03 3.84 17.97
C PRO A 191 12.71 3.85 16.59
N CYS A 192 11.97 3.75 15.49
CA CYS A 192 12.47 3.71 14.12
C CYS A 192 13.48 2.58 13.91
N PHE A 193 13.02 1.35 13.95
CA PHE A 193 13.86 0.22 13.59
C PHE A 193 14.21 0.24 12.09
N VAL A 194 15.49 0.01 11.78
CA VAL A 194 16.02 -0.03 10.42
C VAL A 194 16.54 -1.43 10.13
N HIS A 195 16.18 -1.98 8.98
CA HIS A 195 16.68 -3.27 8.51
C HIS A 195 16.66 -3.32 6.98
N ASP A 196 17.79 -3.71 6.37
CA ASP A 196 18.00 -3.60 4.91
C ASP A 196 17.03 -4.40 4.03
N ARG A 197 16.73 -5.65 4.42
CA ARG A 197 15.96 -6.57 3.58
C ARG A 197 14.50 -6.73 3.97
N LEU A 198 14.21 -6.76 5.27
CA LEU A 198 12.88 -7.09 5.81
C LEU A 198 12.60 -6.20 7.02
N PRO A 199 12.03 -5.01 6.81
CA PRO A 199 11.76 -4.09 7.91
C PRO A 199 10.74 -4.70 8.89
N PRO A 200 10.86 -4.41 10.19
CA PRO A 200 9.81 -4.74 11.15
C PRO A 200 8.53 -3.97 10.83
N LEU A 201 7.42 -4.43 11.41
CA LEU A 201 6.13 -3.77 11.24
C LEU A 201 6.13 -2.37 11.85
N ARG A 202 5.51 -1.45 11.13
CA ARG A 202 5.26 -0.08 11.54
C ARG A 202 3.78 0.15 11.81
N ALA A 203 3.47 1.25 12.46
CA ALA A 203 2.12 1.58 12.87
C ALA A 203 1.13 1.71 11.69
N SER A 204 1.61 2.07 10.50
CA SER A 204 0.83 2.12 9.26
C SER A 204 0.15 0.79 8.89
N CYS A 205 0.74 -0.36 9.26
CA CYS A 205 0.14 -1.68 9.02
C CYS A 205 -1.19 -1.90 9.75
N LEU A 206 -1.54 -1.06 10.72
CA LEU A 206 -2.80 -1.16 11.46
C LEU A 206 -4.00 -0.67 10.66
N VAL A 207 -3.79 0.32 9.80
CA VAL A 207 -4.86 0.97 9.01
C VAL A 207 -4.80 0.59 7.54
N ALA A 208 -3.62 0.19 7.04
CA ALA A 208 -3.44 -0.24 5.67
C ALA A 208 -4.09 -1.59 5.37
N LYS A 209 -4.60 -1.72 4.14
CA LYS A 209 -5.15 -2.95 3.56
C LYS A 209 -4.05 -3.81 2.93
N ASP A 210 -3.04 -3.16 2.34
CA ASP A 210 -1.91 -3.82 1.66
C ASP A 210 -0.58 -3.09 1.88
N ALA A 211 0.52 -3.75 1.51
CA ALA A 211 1.89 -3.23 1.69
C ALA A 211 2.19 -1.98 0.85
N GLU A 212 1.45 -1.73 -0.23
CA GLU A 212 1.62 -0.52 -1.04
C GLU A 212 0.93 0.68 -0.38
N GLU A 213 -0.22 0.47 0.26
CA GLU A 213 -0.88 1.46 1.09
C GLU A 213 -0.04 1.82 2.32
N GLU A 214 0.59 0.84 2.99
CA GLU A 214 1.52 1.09 4.10
C GLU A 214 2.62 2.08 3.73
N LYS A 215 3.29 1.87 2.57
CA LYS A 215 4.33 2.79 2.09
C LYS A 215 3.82 4.19 1.82
N ARG A 216 2.58 4.33 1.32
CA ARG A 216 1.98 5.64 1.04
C ARG A 216 1.62 6.37 2.33
N ILE A 217 1.11 5.64 3.33
CA ILE A 217 0.81 6.18 4.66
C ILE A 217 2.10 6.66 5.33
N ASP A 218 3.15 5.84 5.32
CA ASP A 218 4.46 6.23 5.84
C ASP A 218 5.00 7.48 5.12
N ALA A 219 4.83 7.56 3.80
CA ALA A 219 5.26 8.71 3.00
C ALA A 219 4.41 9.98 3.19
N ALA A 220 3.19 9.87 3.72
CA ALA A 220 2.33 11.01 4.00
C ALA A 220 2.86 11.87 5.16
N GLY A 221 3.75 11.33 6.00
CA GLY A 221 4.43 12.07 7.07
C GLY A 221 3.49 12.63 8.14
N CYS A 222 2.27 12.11 8.24
CA CYS A 222 1.27 12.54 9.21
C CYS A 222 1.39 11.70 10.49
N LYS A 223 1.30 12.34 11.65
CA LYS A 223 1.33 11.64 12.95
C LYS A 223 0.03 10.88 13.23
N ASP A 224 -1.13 11.43 12.85
CA ASP A 224 -2.40 10.71 12.97
C ASP A 224 -2.51 9.67 11.85
N LEU A 225 -2.63 8.39 12.22
CA LEU A 225 -2.67 7.29 11.26
C LEU A 225 -3.90 7.31 10.35
N LEU A 226 -5.06 7.75 10.85
CA LEU A 226 -6.25 7.81 10.02
C LEU A 226 -6.15 8.95 9.02
N GLU A 227 -5.68 10.12 9.46
CA GLU A 227 -5.44 11.26 8.57
C GLU A 227 -4.37 10.91 7.51
N ALA A 228 -3.33 10.17 7.89
CA ALA A 228 -2.31 9.67 6.97
C ALA A 228 -2.90 8.73 5.90
N ALA A 229 -3.80 7.83 6.31
CA ALA A 229 -4.50 6.92 5.40
C ALA A 229 -5.44 7.65 4.44
N GLU A 230 -6.20 8.63 4.92
CA GLU A 230 -7.10 9.44 4.11
C GLU A 230 -6.32 10.24 3.04
N LYS A 231 -5.24 10.92 3.44
CA LYS A 231 -4.37 11.63 2.48
C LYS A 231 -3.71 10.70 1.47
N ALA A 232 -3.31 9.50 1.89
CA ALA A 232 -2.74 8.50 0.97
C ALA A 232 -3.76 8.03 -0.08
N GLU A 233 -5.03 7.89 0.30
CA GLU A 233 -6.13 7.53 -0.59
C GLU A 233 -6.49 8.68 -1.54
N GLU A 234 -6.56 9.91 -1.04
CA GLU A 234 -6.78 11.11 -1.86
C GLU A 234 -5.67 11.29 -2.91
N ALA A 235 -4.41 11.23 -2.50
CA ALA A 235 -3.28 11.35 -3.42
C ALA A 235 -3.27 10.22 -4.47
N ARG A 236 -3.74 9.02 -4.12
CA ARG A 236 -3.92 7.92 -5.07
C ARG A 236 -5.00 8.26 -6.08
N ARG A 237 -6.17 8.72 -5.62
CA ARG A 237 -7.30 9.09 -6.49
C ARG A 237 -6.92 10.21 -7.46
N GLU A 238 -6.23 11.25 -6.99
CA GLU A 238 -5.73 12.33 -7.85
C GLU A 238 -4.75 11.82 -8.92
N ARG A 239 -3.86 10.88 -8.56
CA ARG A 239 -2.95 10.25 -9.52
C ARG A 239 -3.71 9.40 -10.55
N GLU A 240 -4.70 8.62 -10.11
CA GLU A 240 -5.56 7.83 -11.00
C GLU A 240 -6.36 8.74 -11.94
N GLU A 241 -6.97 9.82 -11.44
CA GLU A 241 -7.68 10.81 -12.24
C GLU A 241 -6.75 11.52 -13.23
N THR A 242 -5.53 11.87 -12.81
CA THR A 242 -4.50 12.45 -13.69
C THR A 242 -4.05 11.46 -14.76
N LEU A 243 -3.86 10.19 -14.41
CA LEU A 243 -3.52 9.13 -15.35
C LEU A 243 -4.65 8.90 -16.35
N VAL A 244 -5.90 8.83 -15.90
CA VAL A 244 -7.08 8.72 -16.75
C VAL A 244 -7.19 9.95 -17.65
N SER A 245 -6.96 11.16 -17.16
CA SER A 245 -6.96 12.37 -18.00
C SER A 245 -5.85 12.31 -19.04
N ARG A 246 -4.61 11.93 -18.66
CA ARG A 246 -3.49 11.78 -19.60
C ARG A 246 -3.76 10.68 -20.64
N LEU A 247 -4.36 9.57 -20.24
CA LEU A 247 -4.76 8.47 -21.11
C LEU A 247 -5.94 8.88 -22.01
N GLN A 248 -6.90 9.65 -21.52
CA GLN A 248 -7.99 10.21 -22.32
C GLN A 248 -7.46 11.24 -23.34
N ASP A 249 -6.52 12.09 -22.95
CA ASP A 249 -5.91 13.08 -23.85
C ASP A 249 -5.00 12.44 -24.92
N HIS A 250 -4.30 11.34 -24.59
CA HIS A 250 -3.52 10.56 -25.56
C HIS A 250 -4.40 9.61 -26.42
N SER A 251 -5.42 8.97 -25.85
CA SER A 251 -6.29 8.04 -26.59
C SER A 251 -7.27 8.74 -27.52
N ARG A 252 -7.72 9.96 -27.20
CA ARG A 252 -8.74 10.68 -27.96
C ARG A 252 -8.30 11.17 -29.34
N ARG A 253 -6.99 11.29 -29.62
CA ARG A 253 -6.56 11.94 -30.88
C ARG A 253 -6.17 10.99 -32.01
N ILE A 254 -5.72 9.76 -31.76
CA ILE A 254 -5.11 8.98 -32.86
C ILE A 254 -5.44 7.48 -32.83
N VAL A 255 -5.73 6.89 -31.66
CA VAL A 255 -5.96 5.42 -31.54
C VAL A 255 -7.43 5.03 -31.69
N ALA A 256 -8.38 5.83 -31.19
CA ALA A 256 -9.82 5.50 -31.18
C ALA A 256 -10.42 5.22 -32.57
N ASP A 257 -9.91 5.86 -33.62
CA ASP A 257 -10.43 5.68 -34.98
C ASP A 257 -9.96 4.36 -35.63
N TYR A 258 -8.79 3.85 -35.25
CA TYR A 258 -8.18 2.65 -35.85
C TYR A 258 -8.36 1.39 -35.01
N LEU A 259 -8.39 1.52 -33.67
CA LEU A 259 -8.65 0.42 -32.74
C LEU A 259 -10.10 -0.06 -32.81
N SER A 260 -11.06 0.85 -33.07
CA SER A 260 -12.46 0.48 -33.32
C SER A 260 -12.67 -0.38 -34.58
N ILE A 261 -11.67 -0.47 -35.47
CA ILE A 261 -11.69 -1.31 -36.68
C ILE A 261 -11.11 -2.71 -36.39
N MET A 262 -10.31 -2.84 -35.34
CA MET A 262 -9.69 -4.07 -34.86
C MET A 262 -10.39 -4.53 -33.56
N LEU A 263 -11.61 -5.03 -33.70
CA LEU A 263 -12.39 -5.62 -32.61
C LEU A 263 -11.53 -6.51 -31.67
N ALA A 264 -11.56 -6.16 -30.38
CA ALA A 264 -11.35 -6.98 -29.18
C ALA A 264 -9.96 -7.51 -28.80
N GLU A 265 -8.92 -7.48 -29.65
CA GLU A 265 -7.62 -8.13 -29.30
C GLU A 265 -6.43 -7.18 -29.11
N ALA A 266 -6.61 -5.88 -29.36
CA ALA A 266 -5.55 -4.87 -29.30
C ALA A 266 -5.72 -3.87 -28.15
N GLU A 267 -6.93 -3.74 -27.60
CA GLU A 267 -7.26 -2.82 -26.51
C GLU A 267 -6.60 -3.27 -25.19
N ASP A 268 -6.41 -4.59 -25.01
CA ASP A 268 -5.76 -5.22 -23.86
C ASP A 268 -4.45 -5.96 -24.24
N TYR A 269 -3.73 -5.48 -25.26
CA TYR A 269 -2.49 -6.14 -25.66
C TYR A 269 -1.35 -5.89 -24.68
N GLU A 270 -1.20 -6.81 -23.72
CA GLU A 270 0.00 -6.93 -22.91
C GLU A 270 1.01 -7.87 -23.60
N PRO A 271 2.25 -7.41 -23.89
CA PRO A 271 3.27 -8.27 -24.46
C PRO A 271 3.68 -9.34 -23.44
N VAL A 272 3.46 -10.61 -23.79
CA VAL A 272 3.70 -11.75 -22.88
C VAL A 272 5.17 -12.21 -22.98
N LEU A 273 5.80 -11.99 -24.14
CA LEU A 273 7.15 -12.45 -24.44
C LEU A 273 8.12 -11.28 -24.54
N ALA A 274 9.36 -11.46 -24.05
CA ALA A 274 10.36 -10.40 -23.99
C ALA A 274 10.69 -9.72 -25.34
N TRP A 275 10.50 -10.43 -26.47
CA TRP A 275 10.70 -9.86 -27.80
C TRP A 275 9.53 -8.99 -28.27
N GLU A 276 8.33 -9.16 -27.71
CA GLU A 276 7.13 -8.39 -28.04
C GLU A 276 7.18 -6.99 -27.41
N SER A 277 7.79 -6.88 -26.24
CA SER A 277 8.07 -5.62 -25.54
C SER A 277 9.22 -4.81 -26.14
N ALA A 278 9.96 -5.38 -27.10
CA ALA A 278 11.04 -4.67 -27.78
C ALA A 278 10.49 -3.53 -28.66
N GLN A 279 11.36 -2.58 -29.04
CA GLN A 279 10.96 -1.51 -29.95
C GLN A 279 10.58 -2.08 -31.35
N PRO A 280 9.56 -1.50 -32.01
CA PRO A 280 9.20 -1.87 -33.38
C PRO A 280 10.37 -1.73 -34.35
N THR A 281 10.47 -2.65 -35.30
CA THR A 281 11.52 -2.56 -36.32
C THR A 281 11.23 -1.43 -37.32
N PRO A 282 12.26 -0.80 -37.92
CA PRO A 282 12.06 0.25 -38.93
C PRO A 282 11.17 -0.18 -40.10
N ARG A 283 11.23 -1.46 -40.49
CA ARG A 283 10.38 -2.04 -41.54
C ARG A 283 8.91 -2.11 -41.12
N GLN A 284 8.62 -2.45 -39.86
CA GLN A 284 7.24 -2.48 -39.37
C GLN A 284 6.65 -1.08 -39.32
N LEU A 285 7.44 -0.09 -38.88
CA LEU A 285 7.02 1.31 -38.86
C LEU A 285 6.76 1.84 -40.29
N ASP A 286 7.64 1.56 -41.26
CA ASP A 286 7.45 1.96 -42.66
C ASP A 286 6.17 1.37 -43.29
N VAL A 287 5.85 0.10 -43.00
CA VAL A 287 4.62 -0.54 -43.48
C VAL A 287 3.37 0.12 -42.89
N LEU A 288 3.41 0.43 -41.59
CA LEU A 288 2.31 1.05 -40.87
C LEU A 288 2.14 2.52 -41.30
N ASP A 289 3.23 3.26 -41.46
CA ASP A 289 3.21 4.63 -41.99
C ASP A 289 2.58 4.70 -43.39
N LYS A 290 3.00 3.81 -44.30
CA LYS A 290 2.42 3.70 -45.65
C LYS A 290 0.94 3.34 -45.62
N ALA A 291 0.49 2.59 -44.63
CA ALA A 291 -0.91 2.27 -44.42
C ALA A 291 -1.71 3.41 -43.74
N GLY A 292 -1.03 4.48 -43.32
CA GLY A 292 -1.61 5.68 -42.72
C GLY A 292 -1.80 5.57 -41.22
N PHE A 293 -1.01 4.75 -40.54
CA PHE A 293 -0.91 4.71 -39.08
C PHE A 293 0.13 5.72 -38.59
N ASP A 294 -0.11 6.30 -37.42
CA ASP A 294 0.90 7.12 -36.75
C ASP A 294 1.90 6.22 -36.03
N THR A 295 3.14 6.23 -36.52
CA THR A 295 4.24 5.40 -36.02
C THR A 295 4.74 5.83 -34.65
N SER A 296 4.48 7.06 -34.21
CA SER A 296 4.89 7.57 -32.90
C SER A 296 4.14 6.93 -31.73
N LEU A 297 3.00 6.29 -31.99
CA LEU A 297 2.12 5.71 -30.98
C LEU A 297 2.25 4.19 -30.84
N ILE A 298 3.07 3.58 -31.68
CA ILE A 298 3.28 2.14 -31.69
C ILE A 298 4.46 1.86 -30.76
N SER A 299 4.14 1.57 -29.50
CA SER A 299 5.11 1.45 -28.40
C SER A 299 5.87 0.12 -28.38
N SER A 300 5.35 -0.93 -29.01
CA SER A 300 5.91 -2.28 -28.93
C SER A 300 5.92 -3.00 -30.27
N ARG A 301 6.95 -3.84 -30.46
CA ARG A 301 7.13 -4.68 -31.65
C ARG A 301 5.97 -5.66 -31.84
N GLY A 302 5.44 -6.19 -30.75
CA GLY A 302 4.29 -7.09 -30.76
C GLY A 302 3.01 -6.40 -31.24
N LEU A 303 2.76 -5.16 -30.78
CA LEU A 303 1.63 -4.36 -31.24
C LEU A 303 1.75 -4.05 -32.73
N ALA A 304 2.95 -3.68 -33.18
CA ALA A 304 3.24 -3.45 -34.60
C ALA A 304 2.94 -4.70 -35.45
N SER A 305 3.33 -5.89 -34.98
CA SER A 305 3.06 -7.16 -35.68
C SER A 305 1.57 -7.46 -35.75
N LYS A 306 0.83 -7.33 -34.64
CA LYS A 306 -0.63 -7.55 -34.62
C LYS A 306 -1.37 -6.62 -35.57
N LEU A 307 -0.99 -5.35 -35.64
CA LEU A 307 -1.61 -4.39 -36.56
C LEU A 307 -1.37 -4.78 -38.02
N ILE A 308 -0.14 -5.16 -38.37
CA ILE A 308 0.22 -5.63 -39.71
C ILE A 308 -0.54 -6.92 -40.07
N ASP A 309 -0.62 -7.88 -39.15
CA ASP A 309 -1.35 -9.14 -39.37
C ASP A 309 -2.85 -8.90 -39.56
N GLY A 310 -3.43 -7.98 -38.80
CA GLY A 310 -4.82 -7.57 -38.98
C GLY A 310 -5.06 -6.92 -40.35
N MET A 311 -4.12 -6.10 -40.86
CA MET A 311 -4.19 -5.57 -42.22
C MET A 311 -4.20 -6.69 -43.27
N HIS A 312 -3.32 -7.68 -43.13
CA HIS A 312 -3.29 -8.82 -44.04
C HIS A 312 -4.58 -9.64 -43.99
N LYS A 313 -5.10 -9.94 -42.79
CA LYS A 313 -6.37 -10.65 -42.61
C LYS A 313 -7.55 -9.92 -43.25
N ARG A 314 -7.62 -8.58 -43.11
CA ARG A 314 -8.67 -7.77 -43.75
C ARG A 314 -8.59 -7.82 -45.27
N ARG A 315 -7.39 -7.71 -45.83
CA ARG A 315 -7.16 -7.82 -47.27
C ARG A 315 -7.54 -9.20 -47.81
N ALA A 316 -7.20 -10.27 -47.09
CA ALA A 316 -7.57 -11.63 -47.45
C ALA A 316 -9.09 -11.86 -47.45
N ARG A 317 -9.84 -11.13 -46.61
CA ARG A 317 -11.31 -11.17 -46.55
C ARG A 317 -12.00 -10.22 -47.54
N GLY A 318 -11.25 -9.52 -48.39
CA GLY A 318 -11.82 -8.55 -49.35
C GLY A 318 -12.45 -7.32 -48.69
N LEU A 319 -12.11 -7.01 -47.44
CA LEU A 319 -12.68 -5.88 -46.69
C LEU A 319 -11.99 -4.56 -47.06
N ALA A 320 -12.70 -3.46 -46.83
CA ALA A 320 -12.19 -2.11 -47.03
C ALA A 320 -10.89 -1.87 -46.23
N THR A 321 -9.94 -1.18 -46.87
CA THR A 321 -8.68 -0.75 -46.26
C THR A 321 -8.94 0.28 -45.16
N PHE A 322 -8.02 0.39 -44.20
CA PHE A 322 -8.13 1.38 -43.12
C PHE A 322 -8.25 2.82 -43.64
N LYS A 323 -7.55 3.15 -44.74
CA LYS A 323 -7.68 4.46 -45.41
C LYS A 323 -9.09 4.70 -45.94
N GLN A 324 -9.71 3.70 -46.57
CA GLN A 324 -11.09 3.79 -47.07
C GLN A 324 -12.09 3.90 -45.92
N VAL A 325 -11.96 3.09 -44.88
CA VAL A 325 -12.84 3.15 -43.70
C VAL A 325 -12.80 4.53 -43.04
N ARG A 326 -11.59 5.09 -42.87
CA ARG A 326 -11.40 6.45 -42.32
C ARG A 326 -12.04 7.51 -43.21
N LEU A 327 -11.86 7.39 -44.53
CA LEU A 327 -12.47 8.31 -45.48
C LEU A 327 -14.00 8.20 -45.47
N MET A 328 -14.56 7.00 -45.37
CA MET A 328 -16.00 6.76 -45.27
C MET A 328 -16.60 7.40 -44.01
N ARG A 329 -15.96 7.21 -42.85
CA ARG A 329 -16.39 7.84 -41.59
C ARG A 329 -16.31 9.36 -41.67
N ARG A 330 -15.19 9.91 -42.16
CA ARG A 330 -15.02 11.36 -42.35
C ARG A 330 -16.06 11.96 -43.29
N LEU A 331 -16.44 11.22 -44.34
CA LEU A 331 -17.48 11.63 -45.27
C LEU A 331 -18.89 11.43 -44.72
N GLY A 332 -19.07 10.81 -43.54
CA GLY A 332 -20.36 10.63 -42.87
C GLY A 332 -21.11 9.35 -43.30
N TYR A 333 -20.43 8.21 -43.37
CA TYR A 333 -21.07 6.90 -43.53
C TYR A 333 -21.88 6.54 -42.28
N ARG A 334 -23.15 6.19 -42.44
CA ARG A 334 -24.08 5.91 -41.33
C ARG A 334 -24.05 4.46 -40.84
N GLY A 335 -23.46 3.54 -41.60
CA GLY A 335 -23.33 2.12 -41.24
C GLY A 335 -21.99 1.80 -40.59
N ASP A 336 -21.79 0.52 -40.27
CA ASP A 336 -20.50 0.02 -39.78
C ASP A 336 -19.50 -0.08 -40.95
N ALA A 337 -18.69 0.99 -41.13
CA ALA A 337 -17.68 1.05 -42.18
C ALA A 337 -16.62 -0.06 -42.08
N THR A 338 -16.49 -0.72 -40.92
CA THR A 338 -15.47 -1.77 -40.71
C THR A 338 -15.80 -3.08 -41.42
N LYS A 339 -17.09 -3.30 -41.72
CA LYS A 339 -17.64 -4.49 -42.40
C LYS A 339 -17.82 -4.30 -43.91
N ALA A 340 -17.66 -3.08 -44.42
CA ALA A 340 -17.77 -2.81 -45.85
C ALA A 340 -16.68 -3.57 -46.63
N THR A 341 -17.07 -4.13 -47.77
CA THR A 341 -16.11 -4.73 -48.69
C THR A 341 -15.28 -3.64 -49.38
N PHE A 342 -14.14 -4.02 -49.94
CA PHE A 342 -13.28 -3.10 -50.68
C PHE A 342 -14.01 -2.46 -51.87
N GLU A 343 -14.87 -3.22 -52.54
CA GLU A 343 -15.66 -2.77 -53.69
C GLU A 343 -16.79 -1.82 -53.26
N GLU A 344 -17.55 -2.17 -52.21
CA GLU A 344 -18.59 -1.31 -51.63
C GLU A 344 -18.02 0.03 -51.16
N ALA A 345 -16.88 0.00 -50.48
CA ALA A 345 -16.20 1.21 -50.03
C ALA A 345 -15.77 2.09 -51.20
N ASN A 346 -15.19 1.51 -52.26
CA ASN A 346 -14.80 2.26 -53.45
C ASN A 346 -16.00 2.86 -54.19
N ALA A 347 -17.08 2.10 -54.37
CA ALA A 347 -18.29 2.59 -55.03
C ALA A 347 -18.89 3.76 -54.23
N TRP A 348 -19.03 3.60 -52.92
CA TRP A 348 -19.63 4.61 -52.05
C TRP A 348 -18.77 5.89 -51.94
N ILE A 349 -17.46 5.73 -51.79
CA ILE A 349 -16.53 6.87 -51.76
C ILE A 349 -16.54 7.59 -53.12
N GLY A 350 -16.54 6.81 -54.22
CA GLY A 350 -16.59 7.31 -55.59
C GLY A 350 -17.82 8.17 -55.85
N GLU A 351 -19.02 7.71 -55.46
CA GLU A 351 -20.27 8.47 -55.62
C GLU A 351 -20.26 9.81 -54.87
N ARG A 352 -19.69 9.85 -53.66
CA ARG A 352 -19.64 11.08 -52.84
C ARG A 352 -18.56 12.06 -53.30
N LEU A 353 -17.46 11.57 -53.87
CA LEU A 353 -16.42 12.42 -54.43
C LEU A 353 -16.79 12.93 -55.83
N ASN A 354 -17.51 12.14 -56.64
CA ASN A 354 -18.00 12.60 -57.96
C ASN A 354 -19.13 13.62 -57.86
N LYS A 355 -20.00 13.55 -56.83
CA LYS A 355 -21.01 14.62 -56.56
C LYS A 355 -20.39 15.99 -56.23
N LYS A 356 -19.07 16.07 -56.01
CA LYS A 356 -18.34 17.32 -55.75
C LYS A 356 -17.52 17.85 -56.93
N LYS A 357 -17.52 17.20 -58.11
CA LYS A 357 -16.99 17.84 -59.32
C LYS A 357 -18.03 18.83 -59.85
N PRO A 358 -17.79 20.15 -59.83
CA PRO A 358 -18.64 21.06 -60.60
C PRO A 358 -18.51 20.67 -62.07
N ALA A 359 -19.65 20.58 -62.76
CA ALA A 359 -19.66 20.43 -64.22
C ALA A 359 -18.82 21.57 -64.81
N SER A 360 -17.72 21.22 -65.49
CA SER A 360 -17.00 22.16 -66.33
C SER A 360 -17.97 22.64 -67.41
N VAL A 361 -18.24 23.93 -67.37
CA VAL A 361 -19.04 24.70 -68.32
C VAL A 361 -18.58 24.40 -69.75
N ALA A 362 -19.53 24.04 -70.61
CA ALA A 362 -19.38 24.04 -72.07
C ALA A 362 -19.53 25.47 -72.60
#